data_AF-A0A922VHM2-F1
#
_entry.id   AF-A0A922VHM2-F1
#
_cell.length_a   1.000
_cell.length_b   1.000
_cell.length_c   1.000
_cell.angle_alpha   90.00
_cell.angle_beta   90.00
_cell.angle_gamma   90.00
#
_symmetry.space_group_name_H-M   'P 1'
#
loop_
_entity.id
_entity.type
_entity.pdbx_description
1 polymer ?
#
loop_
_entity_poly.entity_id
_entity_poly.type
_entity_poly.pdbx_seq_one_letter_code
_entity_poly.pdbx_strand_id
1 'polypeptide(L)'
;MTPASDLARLVRVSRLYYELGETQAEIARRMGLTRAHVSKLLRQARLEGVVEIRILDRTEPPNDLAAALRDRFGLRAAHLAPTLAESEELTRRRVGRIAAQVLATTVRNGMIVGVGDGSSVGATADAMEAAGSPISATVVPLCGGFWGAEGGREPYRRIADALGATAHGLLAPGLLDDGATRDALCAHAGIRAITELWARLDVAVFGIGGPSWGEGVVGASALRELEAAQAVGEVLIAPYDIGGRFVGELLRRRTIAFDARRLSLVPTAIGVANGAAKVVPIVGALGAGVVGTLVTDVDTAARVLEFAERAPANARPIPTSTSTPSGGRP
;
A
#
# COMPACT_ATOMS: atom_id res chain seq x y z
N MET A 1 -14.90 16.44 -30.31
CA MET A 1 -13.46 16.68 -30.01
C MET A 1 -12.96 15.39 -29.39
N THR A 2 -11.97 14.73 -30.00
CA THR A 2 -11.53 13.38 -29.59
C THR A 2 -10.60 13.44 -28.37
N PRO A 3 -10.61 12.42 -27.49
CA PRO A 3 -9.78 12.40 -26.26
C PRO A 3 -8.27 12.56 -26.52
N ALA A 4 -7.75 12.09 -27.67
CA ALA A 4 -6.36 12.30 -28.06
C ALA A 4 -5.99 13.77 -28.32
N SER A 5 -6.97 14.60 -28.75
CA SER A 5 -6.78 16.04 -28.98
C SER A 5 -6.64 16.82 -27.66
N ASP A 6 -7.34 16.37 -26.61
CA ASP A 6 -7.29 17.02 -25.31
C ASP A 6 -5.96 16.78 -24.59
N LEU A 7 -5.42 15.55 -24.62
CA LEU A 7 -4.11 15.25 -24.04
C LEU A 7 -2.98 16.04 -24.74
N ALA A 8 -2.99 16.09 -26.08
CA ALA A 8 -2.01 16.85 -26.85
C ALA A 8 -2.04 18.35 -26.49
N ARG A 9 -3.24 18.88 -26.23
CA ARG A 9 -3.44 20.28 -25.82
C ARG A 9 -2.91 20.53 -24.40
N LEU A 10 -3.12 19.61 -23.46
CA LEU A 10 -2.57 19.69 -22.10
C LEU A 10 -1.03 19.65 -22.11
N VAL A 11 -0.43 18.74 -22.88
CA VAL A 11 1.03 18.64 -23.05
C VAL A 11 1.58 19.95 -23.63
N ARG A 12 0.97 20.47 -24.69
CA ARG A 12 1.46 21.67 -25.37
C ARG A 12 1.41 22.92 -24.48
N VAL A 13 0.29 23.14 -23.77
CA VAL A 13 0.17 24.24 -22.80
C VAL A 13 1.21 24.11 -21.69
N SER A 14 1.45 22.89 -21.21
CA SER A 14 2.41 22.62 -20.15
C SER A 14 3.85 22.91 -20.56
N ARG A 15 4.26 22.49 -21.77
CA ARG A 15 5.60 22.79 -22.30
C ARG A 15 5.84 24.29 -22.45
N LEU A 16 4.88 25.02 -23.03
CA LEU A 16 5.01 26.48 -23.17
C LEU A 16 5.20 27.17 -21.81
N TYR A 17 4.50 26.70 -20.77
CA TYR A 17 4.57 27.31 -19.45
C TYR A 17 5.82 26.89 -18.65
N TYR A 18 6.08 25.59 -18.51
CA TYR A 18 7.12 25.08 -17.61
C TYR A 18 8.49 24.89 -18.26
N GLU A 19 8.55 24.55 -19.56
CA GLU A 19 9.83 24.38 -20.27
C GLU A 19 10.30 25.70 -20.88
N LEU A 20 9.38 26.46 -21.49
CA LEU A 20 9.69 27.69 -22.23
C LEU A 20 9.47 28.97 -21.42
N GLY A 21 8.88 28.88 -20.23
CA GLY A 21 8.69 30.02 -19.33
C GLY A 21 7.70 31.08 -19.84
N GLU A 22 6.86 30.77 -20.84
CA GLU A 22 5.87 31.71 -21.35
C GLU A 22 4.81 32.02 -20.28
N THR A 23 4.38 33.27 -20.20
CA THR A 23 3.26 33.66 -19.34
C THR A 23 1.95 33.08 -19.88
N GLN A 24 0.98 32.86 -18.99
CA GLN A 24 -0.35 32.37 -19.43
C GLN A 24 -1.03 33.29 -20.45
N ALA A 25 -0.70 34.59 -20.48
CA ALA A 25 -1.22 35.54 -21.46
C ALA A 25 -0.57 35.36 -22.85
N GLU A 26 0.72 35.04 -22.90
CA GLU A 26 1.44 34.74 -24.15
C GLU A 26 0.93 33.42 -24.75
N ILE A 27 0.80 32.39 -23.91
CA ILE A 27 0.23 31.09 -24.30
C ILE A 27 -1.19 31.26 -24.83
N ALA A 28 -2.01 32.08 -24.14
CA ALA A 28 -3.38 32.37 -24.55
C ALA A 28 -3.44 32.96 -25.97
N ARG A 29 -2.63 34.00 -26.26
CA ARG A 29 -2.53 34.58 -27.62
C ARG A 29 -2.05 33.56 -28.64
N ARG A 30 -1.00 32.81 -28.31
CA ARG A 30 -0.36 31.85 -29.21
C ARG A 30 -1.27 30.69 -29.60
N MET A 31 -2.14 30.27 -28.68
CA MET A 31 -3.05 29.13 -28.87
C MET A 31 -4.48 29.53 -29.22
N GLY A 32 -4.78 30.82 -29.34
CA GLY A 32 -6.15 31.30 -29.57
C GLY A 32 -7.11 31.00 -28.41
N LEU A 33 -6.60 31.01 -27.18
CA LEU A 33 -7.34 30.72 -25.95
C LEU A 33 -7.46 31.97 -25.07
N THR A 34 -8.32 31.91 -24.05
CA THR A 34 -8.31 32.91 -22.98
C THR A 34 -7.31 32.51 -21.88
N ARG A 35 -6.80 33.50 -21.14
CA ARG A 35 -5.92 33.25 -19.98
C ARG A 35 -6.56 32.31 -18.95
N ALA A 36 -7.88 32.45 -18.72
CA ALA A 36 -8.64 31.58 -17.83
C ALA A 36 -8.65 30.11 -18.32
N HIS A 37 -8.78 29.89 -19.63
CA HIS A 37 -8.74 28.56 -20.22
C HIS A 37 -7.33 27.94 -20.09
N VAL A 38 -6.26 28.72 -20.32
CA VAL A 38 -4.87 28.27 -20.09
C VAL A 38 -4.65 27.83 -18.64
N SER A 39 -5.12 28.63 -17.67
CA SER A 39 -5.04 28.26 -16.24
C SER A 39 -5.78 26.96 -15.93
N LYS A 40 -6.99 26.78 -16.49
CA LYS A 40 -7.76 25.54 -16.36
C LYS A 40 -7.02 24.34 -16.94
N LEU A 41 -6.41 24.48 -18.12
CA LEU A 41 -5.62 23.43 -18.77
C LEU A 41 -4.36 23.08 -17.96
N LEU A 42 -3.63 24.07 -17.42
CA LEU A 42 -2.48 23.81 -16.54
C LEU A 42 -2.90 23.09 -15.25
N ARG A 43 -4.07 23.45 -14.68
CA ARG A 43 -4.62 22.75 -13.51
C ARG A 43 -5.00 21.31 -13.86
N GLN A 44 -5.67 21.11 -14.99
CA GLN A 44 -6.06 19.81 -15.49
C GLN A 44 -4.84 18.94 -15.79
N ALA A 45 -3.80 19.48 -16.41
CA ALA A 45 -2.54 18.79 -16.68
C ALA A 45 -1.86 18.29 -15.38
N ARG A 46 -1.93 19.06 -14.28
CA ARG A 46 -1.45 18.60 -12.97
C ARG A 46 -2.35 17.52 -12.34
N LEU A 47 -3.67 17.64 -12.50
CA LEU A 47 -4.63 16.67 -11.97
C LEU A 47 -4.58 15.32 -12.69
N GLU A 48 -4.36 15.34 -14.00
CA GLU A 48 -4.27 14.16 -14.87
C GLU A 48 -2.85 13.58 -14.97
N GLY A 49 -1.88 14.16 -14.27
CA GLY A 49 -0.50 13.64 -14.22
C GLY A 49 0.35 13.97 -15.45
N VAL A 50 -0.13 14.77 -16.41
CA VAL A 50 0.65 15.29 -17.54
C VAL A 50 1.84 16.14 -17.07
N VAL A 51 1.70 16.79 -15.91
CA VAL A 51 2.78 17.58 -15.28
C VAL A 51 3.01 17.09 -13.86
N GLU A 52 4.24 16.69 -13.58
CA GLU A 52 4.75 16.49 -12.23
C GLU A 52 5.72 17.62 -11.88
N ILE A 53 5.46 18.31 -10.78
CA ILE A 53 6.35 19.36 -10.25
C ILE A 53 7.12 18.75 -9.08
N ARG A 54 8.44 18.67 -9.23
CA ARG A 54 9.35 18.25 -8.17
C ARG A 54 10.04 19.47 -7.58
N ILE A 55 9.75 19.75 -6.32
CA ILE A 55 10.45 20.77 -5.53
C ILE A 55 11.61 20.07 -4.83
N LEU A 56 12.83 20.53 -5.09
CA LEU A 56 14.02 20.11 -4.37
C LEU A 56 14.27 21.11 -3.25
N ASP A 57 13.69 20.85 -2.08
CA ASP A 57 13.97 21.63 -0.88
C ASP A 57 15.39 21.28 -0.39
N ARG A 58 16.27 22.28 -0.40
CA ARG A 58 17.65 22.20 0.11
C ARG A 58 17.84 23.07 1.35
N THR A 59 16.77 23.63 1.89
CA THR A 59 16.81 24.53 3.06
C THR A 59 16.84 23.74 4.37
N GLU A 60 16.39 22.48 4.36
CA GLU A 60 16.50 21.55 5.48
C GLU A 60 17.76 20.67 5.34
N PRO A 61 18.48 20.39 6.44
CA PRO A 61 19.55 19.40 6.42
C PRO A 61 18.97 18.04 5.97
N PRO A 62 19.76 17.20 5.26
CA PRO A 62 19.32 15.87 4.86
C PRO A 62 19.03 15.03 6.11
N ASN A 63 17.79 15.08 6.57
CA ASN A 63 17.26 14.16 7.55
C ASN A 63 17.01 12.86 6.79
N ASP A 64 17.89 11.87 6.92
CA ASP A 64 17.68 10.57 6.29
C ASP A 64 16.63 9.77 7.08
N LEU A 65 15.42 10.33 7.14
CA LEU A 65 14.26 9.79 7.84
C LEU A 65 13.94 8.37 7.35
N ALA A 66 14.22 8.09 6.08
CA ALA A 66 14.13 6.77 5.50
C ALA A 66 15.16 5.81 6.12
N ALA A 67 16.43 6.20 6.23
CA ALA A 67 17.43 5.40 6.94
C ALA A 67 17.08 5.22 8.42
N ALA A 68 16.63 6.26 9.12
CA ALA A 68 16.22 6.17 10.52
C ALA A 68 15.07 5.15 10.71
N LEU A 69 14.06 5.16 9.82
CA LEU A 69 13.00 4.14 9.82
C LEU A 69 13.55 2.73 9.57
N ARG A 70 14.43 2.55 8.58
CA ARG A 70 15.04 1.25 8.30
C ARG A 70 15.81 0.72 9.50
N ASP A 71 16.65 1.55 10.10
CA ASP A 71 17.53 1.14 11.18
C ASP A 71 16.72 0.86 12.46
N ARG A 72 15.68 1.66 12.72
CA ARG A 72 14.81 1.49 13.89
C ARG A 72 13.98 0.22 13.83
N PHE A 73 13.43 -0.12 12.67
CA PHE A 73 12.43 -1.18 12.51
C PHE A 73 12.94 -2.40 11.71
N GLY A 74 14.18 -2.40 11.24
CA GLY A 74 14.76 -3.49 10.45
C GLY A 74 14.18 -3.59 9.03
N LEU A 75 13.75 -2.48 8.43
CA LEU A 75 13.19 -2.47 7.08
C LEU A 75 14.28 -2.65 6.02
N ARG A 76 13.97 -3.38 4.95
CA ARG A 76 14.81 -3.44 3.75
C ARG A 76 14.87 -2.09 3.06
N ALA A 77 13.75 -1.38 3.00
CA ALA A 77 13.65 -0.05 2.42
C ALA A 77 12.50 0.77 3.02
N ALA A 78 12.65 2.09 3.00
CA ALA A 78 11.58 3.04 3.27
C ALA A 78 11.57 4.08 2.15
N HIS A 79 10.41 4.31 1.55
CA HIS A 79 10.23 5.31 0.49
C HIS A 79 9.25 6.38 0.95
N LEU A 80 9.68 7.64 0.85
CA LEU A 80 8.96 8.78 1.41
C LEU A 80 8.47 9.71 0.31
N ALA A 81 7.15 9.93 0.26
CA ALA A 81 6.54 10.97 -0.55
C ALA A 81 6.60 12.32 0.18
N PRO A 82 6.79 13.44 -0.54
CA PRO A 82 6.58 14.76 0.05
C PRO A 82 5.12 14.93 0.51
N THR A 83 4.93 15.32 1.76
CA THR A 83 3.61 15.57 2.36
C THR A 83 2.98 16.83 1.75
N LEU A 84 1.69 16.75 1.40
CA LEU A 84 0.90 17.91 1.01
C LEU A 84 -0.03 18.29 2.15
N ALA A 85 0.34 19.33 2.90
CA ALA A 85 -0.36 19.76 4.11
C ALA A 85 -1.86 20.04 3.89
N GLU A 86 -2.25 20.40 2.66
CA GLU A 86 -3.62 20.81 2.33
C GLU A 86 -4.55 19.63 1.97
N SER A 87 -4.03 18.41 1.74
CA SER A 87 -4.86 17.28 1.33
C SER A 87 -4.25 15.91 1.59
N GLU A 88 -4.90 15.14 2.46
CA GLU A 88 -4.57 13.73 2.71
C GLU A 88 -4.76 12.87 1.44
N GLU A 89 -5.81 13.13 0.66
CA GLU A 89 -6.07 12.41 -0.60
C GLU A 89 -4.96 12.66 -1.64
N LEU A 90 -4.50 13.90 -1.82
CA LEU A 90 -3.38 14.17 -2.73
C LEU A 90 -2.07 13.55 -2.22
N THR A 91 -1.85 13.56 -0.90
CA THR A 91 -0.70 12.88 -0.28
C THR A 91 -0.78 11.37 -0.54
N ARG A 92 -1.95 10.75 -0.35
CA ARG A 92 -2.19 9.33 -0.63
C ARG A 92 -1.92 8.97 -2.09
N ARG A 93 -2.33 9.81 -3.06
CA ARG A 93 -2.00 9.61 -4.48
C ARG A 93 -0.49 9.62 -4.75
N ARG A 94 0.27 10.51 -4.10
CA ARG A 94 1.73 10.55 -4.23
C ARG A 94 2.40 9.32 -3.62
N VAL A 95 1.95 8.91 -2.45
CA VAL A 95 2.38 7.66 -1.80
C VAL A 95 2.08 6.47 -2.71
N GLY A 96 0.88 6.42 -3.30
CA GLY A 96 0.50 5.40 -4.29
C GLY A 96 1.41 5.38 -5.53
N ARG A 97 1.79 6.54 -6.06
CA ARG A 97 2.74 6.62 -7.20
C ARG A 97 4.12 6.05 -6.85
N ILE A 98 4.64 6.37 -5.67
CA ILE A 98 5.91 5.80 -5.22
C ILE A 98 5.78 4.29 -5.05
N ALA A 99 4.69 3.80 -4.44
CA ALA A 99 4.43 2.38 -4.29
C ALA A 99 4.31 1.66 -5.65
N ALA A 100 3.69 2.30 -6.64
CA ALA A 100 3.58 1.79 -8.01
C ALA A 100 4.96 1.66 -8.68
N GLN A 101 5.82 2.66 -8.52
CA GLN A 101 7.21 2.62 -9.02
C GLN A 101 8.04 1.52 -8.34
N VAL A 102 7.91 1.37 -7.02
CA VAL A 102 8.56 0.28 -6.27
C VAL A 102 8.07 -1.07 -6.78
N LEU A 103 6.76 -1.24 -6.96
CA LEU A 103 6.19 -2.49 -7.45
C LEU A 103 6.63 -2.81 -8.89
N ALA A 104 6.53 -1.85 -9.81
CA ALA A 104 6.94 -2.01 -11.20
C ALA A 104 8.44 -2.37 -11.33
N THR A 105 9.29 -1.81 -10.48
CA THR A 105 10.71 -2.13 -10.44
C THR A 105 11.03 -3.42 -9.67
N THR A 106 10.09 -3.97 -8.89
CA THR A 106 10.26 -5.22 -8.14
C THR A 106 9.84 -6.44 -8.94
N VAL A 107 8.69 -6.38 -9.61
CA VAL A 107 8.08 -7.56 -10.26
C VAL A 107 8.91 -8.03 -11.45
N ARG A 108 9.12 -9.34 -11.57
CA ARG A 108 9.85 -10.02 -12.64
C ARG A 108 9.07 -11.20 -13.18
N ASN A 109 9.50 -11.71 -14.33
CA ASN A 109 8.92 -12.93 -14.93
C ASN A 109 9.01 -14.11 -13.94
N GLY A 110 7.95 -14.90 -13.90
CA GLY A 110 7.79 -16.08 -13.04
C GLY A 110 7.27 -15.79 -11.63
N MET A 111 7.18 -14.52 -11.23
CA MET A 111 6.79 -14.15 -9.86
C MET A 111 5.28 -14.25 -9.61
N ILE A 112 4.91 -14.56 -8.36
CA ILE A 112 3.55 -14.45 -7.83
C ILE A 112 3.46 -13.19 -6.96
N VAL A 113 2.55 -12.30 -7.32
CA VAL A 113 2.29 -11.01 -6.69
C VAL A 113 0.95 -11.06 -5.96
N GLY A 114 1.00 -10.96 -4.65
CA GLY A 114 -0.16 -10.79 -3.78
C GLY A 114 -0.51 -9.31 -3.63
N VAL A 115 -1.78 -8.98 -3.81
CA VAL A 115 -2.27 -7.60 -3.70
C VAL A 115 -3.39 -7.55 -2.66
N GLY A 116 -3.21 -6.73 -1.62
CA GLY A 116 -4.25 -6.43 -0.64
C GLY A 116 -5.30 -5.49 -1.20
N ASP A 117 -6.16 -4.99 -0.31
CA ASP A 117 -7.20 -4.02 -0.68
C ASP A 117 -7.08 -2.73 0.16
N GLY A 118 -7.98 -1.78 -0.08
CA GLY A 118 -8.10 -0.52 0.64
C GLY A 118 -7.51 0.68 -0.12
N SER A 119 -7.74 1.88 0.41
CA SER A 119 -7.47 3.14 -0.30
C SER A 119 -6.01 3.36 -0.69
N SER A 120 -5.05 2.92 0.12
CA SER A 120 -3.61 3.05 -0.18
C SER A 120 -3.17 2.12 -1.32
N VAL A 121 -3.67 0.88 -1.34
CA VAL A 121 -3.42 -0.08 -2.44
C VAL A 121 -4.20 0.34 -3.68
N GLY A 122 -5.41 0.87 -3.51
CA GLY A 122 -6.20 1.46 -4.59
C GLY A 122 -5.47 2.60 -5.30
N ALA A 123 -4.90 3.54 -4.54
CA ALA A 123 -4.07 4.62 -5.07
C ALA A 123 -2.78 4.11 -5.73
N THR A 124 -2.20 3.02 -5.23
CA THR A 124 -1.06 2.33 -5.88
C THR A 124 -1.47 1.80 -7.24
N ALA A 125 -2.59 1.07 -7.30
CA ALA A 125 -3.13 0.50 -8.51
C ALA A 125 -3.55 1.57 -9.55
N ASP A 126 -4.06 2.72 -9.09
CA ASP A 126 -4.40 3.86 -9.97
C ASP A 126 -3.17 4.55 -10.58
N ALA A 127 -2.03 4.47 -9.89
CA ALA A 127 -0.78 5.08 -10.33
C ALA A 127 0.11 4.13 -11.15
N MET A 128 -0.29 2.87 -11.34
CA MET A 128 0.41 1.94 -12.21
C MET A 128 0.28 2.38 -13.66
N GLU A 129 1.42 2.52 -14.34
CA GLU A 129 1.46 2.78 -15.77
C GLU A 129 1.49 1.45 -16.54
N ALA A 130 0.88 1.45 -17.73
CA ALA A 130 0.92 0.28 -18.61
C ALA A 130 2.37 -0.05 -18.97
N ALA A 131 2.78 -1.29 -18.69
CA ALA A 131 4.09 -1.78 -19.05
C ALA A 131 4.26 -1.73 -20.56
N GLY A 132 5.43 -1.25 -21.02
CA GLY A 132 5.76 -1.25 -22.45
C GLY A 132 5.87 -2.67 -23.05
N SER A 133 5.92 -3.70 -22.21
CA SER A 133 5.83 -5.11 -22.60
C SER A 133 5.20 -5.93 -21.47
N PRO A 134 4.32 -6.91 -21.78
CA PRO A 134 3.72 -7.77 -20.77
C PRO A 134 4.76 -8.53 -19.94
N ILE A 135 4.58 -8.55 -18.61
CA ILE A 135 5.40 -9.34 -17.70
C ILE A 135 4.72 -10.69 -17.46
N SER A 136 5.47 -11.78 -17.62
CA SER A 136 4.99 -13.13 -17.34
C SER A 136 4.94 -13.40 -15.83
N ALA A 137 4.07 -12.69 -15.11
CA ALA A 137 3.82 -12.86 -13.67
C ALA A 137 2.36 -13.26 -13.41
N THR A 138 2.10 -13.74 -12.20
CA THR A 138 0.75 -14.06 -11.72
C THR A 138 0.38 -13.13 -10.58
N VAL A 139 -0.80 -12.51 -10.64
CA VAL A 139 -1.30 -11.58 -9.64
C VAL A 139 -2.56 -12.15 -8.98
N VAL A 140 -2.59 -12.17 -7.65
CA VAL A 140 -3.70 -12.70 -6.84
C VAL A 140 -4.08 -11.74 -5.71
N PRO A 141 -5.36 -11.68 -5.31
CA PRO A 141 -5.75 -10.95 -4.11
C PRO A 141 -5.22 -11.65 -2.85
N LEU A 142 -4.91 -10.88 -1.81
CA LEU A 142 -4.48 -11.38 -0.50
C LEU A 142 -5.65 -11.57 0.49
N CYS A 143 -6.86 -11.12 0.16
CA CYS A 143 -8.05 -11.32 0.97
C CYS A 143 -9.29 -11.41 0.09
N GLY A 144 -10.32 -12.09 0.59
CA GLY A 144 -11.64 -12.06 -0.04
C GLY A 144 -12.27 -10.67 0.02
N GLY A 145 -13.33 -10.46 -0.76
CA GLY A 145 -13.98 -9.16 -0.87
C GLY A 145 -14.70 -8.73 0.42
N PHE A 146 -14.76 -7.42 0.65
CA PHE A 146 -15.54 -6.83 1.74
C PHE A 146 -16.94 -6.43 1.26
N TRP A 147 -17.98 -6.79 2.02
CA TRP A 147 -19.35 -6.40 1.72
C TRP A 147 -19.51 -4.88 1.83
N GLY A 148 -19.83 -4.20 0.72
CA GLY A 148 -20.03 -2.75 0.69
C GLY A 148 -18.90 -1.92 0.07
N ALA A 149 -17.88 -2.55 -0.53
CA ALA A 149 -16.94 -1.84 -1.39
C ALA A 149 -17.70 -1.23 -2.59
N GLU A 150 -17.61 0.09 -2.77
CA GLU A 150 -18.19 0.78 -3.93
C GLU A 150 -17.59 0.22 -5.24
N GLY A 151 -18.44 0.07 -6.27
CA GLY A 151 -18.25 -0.76 -7.47
C GLY A 151 -17.10 -0.40 -8.42
N GLY A 152 -15.87 -0.33 -7.93
CA GLY A 152 -14.64 -0.21 -8.70
C GLY A 152 -13.99 -1.56 -9.02
N ARG A 153 -13.08 -1.58 -10.01
CA ARG A 153 -12.28 -2.76 -10.35
C ARG A 153 -11.27 -3.01 -9.22
N GLU A 154 -11.24 -4.25 -8.71
CA GLU A 154 -10.38 -4.68 -7.60
C GLU A 154 -8.90 -4.31 -7.86
N PRO A 155 -8.15 -3.77 -6.87
CA PRO A 155 -6.77 -3.31 -7.07
C PRO A 155 -5.85 -4.34 -7.74
N TYR A 156 -5.97 -5.62 -7.38
CA TYR A 156 -5.14 -6.68 -7.97
C TYR A 156 -5.33 -6.80 -9.49
N ARG A 157 -6.56 -6.64 -10.00
CA ARG A 157 -6.82 -6.70 -11.44
C ARG A 157 -6.26 -5.48 -12.16
N ARG A 158 -6.37 -4.28 -11.56
CA ARG A 158 -5.78 -3.06 -12.13
C ARG A 158 -4.26 -3.15 -12.22
N ILE A 159 -3.62 -3.66 -11.17
CA ILE A 159 -2.17 -3.92 -11.15
C ILE A 159 -1.79 -4.97 -12.20
N ALA A 160 -2.53 -6.07 -12.30
CA ALA A 160 -2.27 -7.11 -13.29
C ALA A 160 -2.36 -6.58 -14.73
N ASP A 161 -3.43 -5.85 -15.05
CA ASP A 161 -3.62 -5.22 -16.36
C ASP A 161 -2.46 -4.28 -16.69
N ALA A 162 -2.06 -3.42 -15.74
CA ALA A 162 -0.96 -2.48 -15.95
C ALA A 162 0.39 -3.20 -16.18
N LEU A 163 0.63 -4.32 -15.50
CA LEU A 163 1.85 -5.14 -15.71
C LEU A 163 1.77 -6.03 -16.97
N GLY A 164 0.59 -6.18 -17.58
CA GLY A 164 0.33 -7.22 -18.58
C GLY A 164 0.47 -8.64 -18.03
N ALA A 165 0.20 -8.82 -16.72
CA ALA A 165 0.34 -10.07 -16.00
C ALA A 165 -0.99 -10.86 -15.95
N THR A 166 -0.90 -12.15 -15.61
CA THR A 166 -2.10 -13.00 -15.44
C THR A 166 -2.74 -12.75 -14.08
N ALA A 167 -4.05 -12.48 -14.03
CA ALA A 167 -4.78 -12.32 -12.78
C ALA A 167 -5.62 -13.56 -12.43
N HIS A 168 -5.54 -14.04 -11.18
CA HIS A 168 -6.51 -15.00 -10.64
C HIS A 168 -7.27 -14.37 -9.48
N GLY A 169 -8.61 -14.35 -9.58
CA GLY A 169 -9.47 -13.75 -8.56
C GLY A 169 -9.86 -14.73 -7.45
N LEU A 170 -10.22 -14.18 -6.30
CA LEU A 170 -10.78 -14.91 -5.17
C LEU A 170 -12.27 -14.58 -5.04
N LEU A 171 -13.13 -15.46 -5.55
CA LEU A 171 -14.58 -15.28 -5.53
C LEU A 171 -15.16 -15.74 -4.18
N ALA A 172 -14.74 -15.09 -3.10
CA ALA A 172 -15.18 -15.38 -1.74
C ALA A 172 -15.23 -14.10 -0.88
N PRO A 173 -16.12 -14.01 0.12
CA PRO A 173 -16.05 -12.96 1.12
C PRO A 173 -14.75 -13.06 1.93
N GLY A 174 -14.22 -11.93 2.37
CA GLY A 174 -13.05 -11.86 3.24
C GLY A 174 -13.35 -12.26 4.68
N LEU A 175 -14.57 -12.01 5.15
CA LEU A 175 -15.04 -12.35 6.49
C LEU A 175 -16.40 -13.06 6.40
N LEU A 176 -16.53 -14.16 7.14
CA LEU A 176 -17.72 -15.02 7.20
C LEU A 176 -18.37 -14.97 8.58
N ASP A 177 -19.63 -15.41 8.65
CA ASP A 177 -20.39 -15.47 9.90
C ASP A 177 -19.81 -16.51 10.87
N ASP A 178 -19.31 -17.63 10.35
CA ASP A 178 -18.80 -18.75 11.13
C ASP A 178 -17.60 -19.47 10.46
N GLY A 179 -16.88 -20.27 11.28
CA GLY A 179 -15.68 -20.96 10.84
C GLY A 179 -15.94 -22.20 9.97
N ALA A 180 -17.09 -22.86 10.12
CA ALA A 180 -17.44 -24.04 9.32
C ALA A 180 -17.73 -23.64 7.87
N THR A 181 -18.44 -22.52 7.66
CA THR A 181 -18.63 -21.92 6.34
C THR A 181 -17.30 -21.53 5.70
N ARG A 182 -16.40 -20.92 6.49
CA ARG A 182 -15.04 -20.58 6.02
C ARG A 182 -14.28 -21.83 5.58
N ASP A 183 -14.26 -22.89 6.39
CA ASP A 183 -13.58 -24.14 6.07
C ASP A 183 -14.15 -24.83 4.83
N ALA A 184 -15.49 -24.86 4.69
CA ALA A 184 -16.16 -25.41 3.52
C ALA A 184 -15.80 -24.65 2.22
N LEU A 185 -15.79 -23.31 2.27
CA LEU A 185 -15.35 -22.49 1.15
C LEU A 185 -13.88 -22.70 0.82
N CYS A 186 -12.99 -22.74 1.81
CA CYS A 186 -11.56 -23.02 1.59
C CYS A 186 -11.31 -24.40 0.97
N ALA A 187 -12.20 -25.38 1.18
CA ALA A 187 -12.12 -26.69 0.54
C ALA A 187 -12.55 -26.69 -0.94
N HIS A 188 -13.27 -25.66 -1.41
CA HIS A 188 -13.65 -25.52 -2.80
C HIS A 188 -12.43 -25.32 -3.71
N ALA A 189 -12.37 -26.03 -4.84
CA ALA A 189 -11.19 -26.07 -5.71
C ALA A 189 -10.72 -24.68 -6.17
N GLY A 190 -11.65 -23.78 -6.49
CA GLY A 190 -11.32 -22.42 -6.93
C GLY A 190 -10.65 -21.57 -5.85
N ILE A 191 -11.07 -21.71 -4.58
CA ILE A 191 -10.46 -20.98 -3.46
C ILE A 191 -9.13 -21.64 -3.09
N ARG A 192 -9.09 -22.97 -3.06
CA ARG A 192 -7.87 -23.73 -2.80
C ARG A 192 -6.75 -23.35 -3.77
N ALA A 193 -7.04 -23.18 -5.06
CA ALA A 193 -6.06 -22.75 -6.07
C ALA A 193 -5.39 -21.40 -5.72
N ILE A 194 -6.14 -20.44 -5.15
CA ILE A 194 -5.58 -19.16 -4.67
C ILE A 194 -4.71 -19.38 -3.44
N THR A 195 -5.17 -20.21 -2.48
CA THR A 195 -4.38 -20.50 -1.27
C THR A 195 -3.08 -21.26 -1.57
N GLU A 196 -3.03 -22.05 -2.64
CA GLU A 196 -1.81 -22.70 -3.12
C GLU A 196 -0.83 -21.68 -3.72
N LEU A 197 -1.32 -20.66 -4.44
CA LEU A 197 -0.50 -19.54 -4.93
C LEU A 197 0.05 -18.70 -3.78
N TRP A 198 -0.76 -18.47 -2.73
CA TRP A 198 -0.33 -17.80 -1.51
C TRP A 198 0.90 -18.44 -0.84
N ALA A 199 1.02 -19.77 -0.91
CA ALA A 199 2.18 -20.48 -0.34
C ALA A 199 3.50 -20.20 -1.08
N ARG A 200 3.43 -19.57 -2.26
CA ARG A 200 4.56 -19.30 -3.16
C ARG A 200 4.70 -17.81 -3.50
N LEU A 201 4.17 -16.92 -2.66
CA LEU A 201 4.25 -15.47 -2.90
C LEU A 201 5.70 -14.98 -2.91
N ASP A 202 6.05 -14.24 -3.96
CA ASP A 202 7.34 -13.55 -4.09
C ASP A 202 7.23 -12.10 -3.63
N VAL A 203 6.10 -11.46 -3.95
CA VAL A 203 5.82 -10.07 -3.66
C VAL A 203 4.44 -9.96 -3.01
N ALA A 204 4.32 -9.18 -1.95
CA ALA A 204 3.05 -8.78 -1.36
C ALA A 204 3.00 -7.25 -1.27
N VAL A 205 1.94 -6.62 -1.77
CA VAL A 205 1.66 -5.18 -1.56
C VAL A 205 0.33 -5.03 -0.84
N PHE A 206 0.32 -4.34 0.30
CA PHE A 206 -0.84 -4.27 1.18
C PHE A 206 -0.93 -2.93 1.93
N GLY A 207 -2.16 -2.56 2.29
CA GLY A 207 -2.42 -1.39 3.12
C GLY A 207 -2.25 -1.69 4.61
N ILE A 208 -1.95 -0.65 5.40
CA ILE A 208 -1.98 -0.73 6.88
C ILE A 208 -3.26 -0.06 7.40
N GLY A 209 -4.15 -0.88 7.96
CA GLY A 209 -5.46 -0.50 8.46
C GLY A 209 -5.40 0.09 9.86
N GLY A 210 -6.26 1.08 10.14
CA GLY A 210 -6.47 1.56 11.50
C GLY A 210 -7.61 0.78 12.17
N PRO A 211 -7.88 1.03 13.46
CA PRO A 211 -8.98 0.37 14.16
C PRO A 211 -10.31 0.88 13.62
N SER A 212 -10.91 0.14 12.69
CA SER A 212 -12.23 0.42 12.11
C SER A 212 -13.19 -0.74 12.32
N TRP A 213 -13.11 -1.38 13.48
CA TRP A 213 -13.98 -2.50 13.85
C TRP A 213 -15.26 -1.95 14.48
N GLY A 214 -16.40 -2.31 13.90
CA GLY A 214 -17.71 -2.06 14.48
C GLY A 214 -18.42 -3.39 14.74
N GLU A 215 -19.33 -3.41 15.72
CA GLU A 215 -20.10 -4.62 16.03
C GLU A 215 -20.82 -5.18 14.79
N GLY A 216 -21.36 -4.30 13.93
CA GLY A 216 -22.01 -4.70 12.67
C GLY A 216 -21.07 -5.29 11.61
N VAL A 217 -19.76 -5.16 11.79
CA VAL A 217 -18.73 -5.72 10.88
C VAL A 217 -18.17 -7.02 11.41
N VAL A 218 -17.75 -7.03 12.69
CA VAL A 218 -16.99 -8.16 13.26
C VAL A 218 -17.81 -9.03 14.21
N GLY A 219 -18.96 -8.54 14.68
CA GLY A 219 -19.79 -9.14 15.72
C GLY A 219 -19.32 -8.80 17.13
N ALA A 220 -20.26 -8.77 18.08
CA ALA A 220 -20.02 -8.29 19.44
C ALA A 220 -18.91 -9.03 20.20
N SER A 221 -18.83 -10.35 20.04
CA SER A 221 -17.81 -11.17 20.71
C SER A 221 -16.41 -10.89 20.18
N ALA A 222 -16.25 -10.73 18.86
CA ALA A 222 -14.97 -10.39 18.27
C ALA A 222 -14.56 -8.96 18.63
N LEU A 223 -15.51 -8.01 18.62
CA LEU A 223 -15.23 -6.63 19.02
C LEU A 223 -14.69 -6.56 20.46
N ARG A 224 -15.35 -7.25 21.40
CA ARG A 224 -14.86 -7.34 22.80
C ARG A 224 -13.47 -7.96 22.91
N GLU A 225 -13.15 -8.96 22.09
CA GLU A 225 -11.82 -9.57 22.05
C GLU A 225 -10.76 -8.55 21.61
N LEU A 226 -11.04 -7.77 20.56
CA LEU A 226 -10.14 -6.74 20.03
C LEU A 226 -9.94 -5.58 21.00
N GLU A 227 -11.01 -5.14 21.66
CA GLU A 227 -10.97 -4.09 22.68
C GLU A 227 -10.15 -4.53 23.90
N ALA A 228 -10.39 -5.75 24.40
CA ALA A 228 -9.63 -6.32 25.51
C ALA A 228 -8.14 -6.50 25.18
N ALA A 229 -7.84 -6.82 23.92
CA ALA A 229 -6.48 -6.93 23.42
C ALA A 229 -5.82 -5.59 23.06
N GLN A 230 -6.55 -4.47 23.18
CA GLN A 230 -6.11 -3.13 22.78
C GLN A 230 -5.55 -3.11 21.35
N ALA A 231 -6.25 -3.76 20.42
CA ALA A 231 -5.84 -3.78 19.03
C ALA A 231 -5.73 -2.34 18.49
N VAL A 232 -4.64 -2.05 17.77
CA VAL A 232 -4.33 -0.69 17.29
C VAL A 232 -4.38 -0.55 15.78
N GLY A 233 -4.42 -1.65 15.05
CA GLY A 233 -4.44 -1.68 13.60
C GLY A 233 -4.60 -3.09 13.07
N GLU A 234 -4.64 -3.20 11.75
CA GLU A 234 -4.74 -4.48 11.06
C GLU A 234 -3.98 -4.48 9.73
N VAL A 235 -3.62 -5.67 9.27
CA VAL A 235 -3.16 -5.94 7.91
C VAL A 235 -3.89 -7.19 7.43
N LEU A 236 -4.48 -7.16 6.22
CA LEU A 236 -5.17 -8.31 5.63
C LEU A 236 -6.24 -8.95 6.55
N ILE A 237 -7.04 -8.11 7.24
CA ILE A 237 -8.08 -8.57 8.19
C ILE A 237 -7.47 -9.33 9.39
N ALA A 238 -6.20 -9.07 9.72
CA ALA A 238 -5.52 -9.61 10.89
C ALA A 238 -5.14 -8.45 11.83
N PRO A 239 -5.93 -8.22 12.90
CA PRO A 239 -5.65 -7.20 13.90
C PRO A 239 -4.41 -7.50 14.73
N TYR A 240 -3.74 -6.45 15.21
CA TYR A 240 -2.60 -6.53 16.11
C TYR A 240 -2.62 -5.43 17.18
N ASP A 241 -1.97 -5.71 18.31
CA ASP A 241 -1.73 -4.72 19.37
C ASP A 241 -0.51 -3.82 19.07
N ILE A 242 -0.25 -2.84 19.93
CA ILE A 242 0.89 -1.91 19.73
C ILE A 242 2.27 -2.57 19.80
N GLY A 243 2.35 -3.76 20.40
CA GLY A 243 3.56 -4.57 20.42
C GLY A 243 3.75 -5.40 19.15
N GLY A 244 2.81 -5.33 18.20
CA GLY A 244 2.82 -6.11 16.97
C GLY A 244 2.38 -7.56 17.16
N ARG A 245 1.78 -7.93 18.29
CA ARG A 245 1.21 -9.27 18.46
C ARG A 245 -0.14 -9.31 17.76
N PHE A 246 -0.33 -10.30 16.90
CA PHE A 246 -1.63 -10.55 16.27
C PHE A 246 -2.66 -11.04 17.30
N VAL A 247 -3.88 -10.50 17.21
CA VAL A 247 -5.00 -10.73 18.14
C VAL A 247 -6.28 -10.98 17.33
N GLY A 248 -7.40 -11.32 17.99
CA GLY A 248 -8.67 -11.55 17.29
C GLY A 248 -8.79 -12.95 16.70
N GLU A 249 -8.62 -13.99 17.52
CA GLU A 249 -8.76 -15.39 17.13
C GLU A 249 -10.16 -15.70 16.58
N LEU A 250 -11.21 -15.06 17.12
CA LEU A 250 -12.58 -15.22 16.63
C LEU A 250 -12.77 -14.69 15.20
N LEU A 251 -12.05 -13.62 14.84
CA LEU A 251 -12.01 -13.13 13.46
C LEU A 251 -11.23 -14.09 12.58
N ARG A 252 -10.03 -14.44 13.01
CA ARG A 252 -9.12 -15.30 12.24
C ARG A 252 -9.76 -16.61 11.80
N ARG A 253 -10.58 -17.24 12.65
CA ARG A 253 -11.29 -18.50 12.33
C ARG A 253 -12.31 -18.37 11.20
N ARG A 254 -12.78 -17.15 10.94
CA ARG A 254 -13.86 -16.84 9.98
C ARG A 254 -13.37 -16.00 8.80
N THR A 255 -12.07 -15.76 8.69
CA THR A 255 -11.49 -14.94 7.62
C THR A 255 -10.95 -15.83 6.49
N ILE A 256 -11.19 -15.42 5.23
CA ILE A 256 -10.48 -15.95 4.04
C ILE A 256 -9.51 -14.87 3.57
N ALA A 257 -8.28 -14.96 4.07
CA ALA A 257 -7.18 -14.09 3.70
C ALA A 257 -5.85 -14.82 3.84
N PHE A 258 -4.83 -14.28 3.17
CA PHE A 258 -3.45 -14.64 3.41
C PHE A 258 -3.13 -14.39 4.88
N ASP A 259 -2.49 -15.36 5.51
CA ASP A 259 -2.10 -15.24 6.91
C ASP A 259 -1.01 -14.16 7.07
N ALA A 260 -1.40 -12.98 7.57
CA ALA A 260 -0.50 -11.85 7.76
C ALA A 260 0.75 -12.19 8.58
N ARG A 261 0.68 -13.17 9.49
CA ARG A 261 1.82 -13.65 10.28
C ARG A 261 2.94 -14.24 9.40
N ARG A 262 2.61 -14.64 8.17
CA ARG A 262 3.54 -15.21 7.18
C ARG A 262 4.11 -14.16 6.22
N LEU A 263 3.70 -12.89 6.31
CA LEU A 263 4.24 -11.82 5.44
C LEU A 263 5.75 -11.65 5.61
N SER A 264 6.29 -11.89 6.81
CA SER A 264 7.73 -11.86 7.08
C SER A 264 8.53 -12.90 6.28
N LEU A 265 7.88 -13.97 5.82
CA LEU A 265 8.48 -15.00 4.96
C LEU A 265 8.42 -14.65 3.48
N VAL A 266 7.62 -13.65 3.09
CA VAL A 266 7.52 -13.21 1.69
C VAL A 266 8.79 -12.43 1.34
N PRO A 267 9.49 -12.78 0.23
CA PRO A 267 10.73 -12.13 -0.16
C PRO A 267 10.63 -10.60 -0.23
N THR A 268 9.52 -10.07 -0.76
CA THR A 268 9.24 -8.63 -0.78
C THR A 268 7.85 -8.32 -0.24
N ALA A 269 7.76 -7.75 0.96
CA ALA A 269 6.50 -7.34 1.60
C ALA A 269 6.43 -5.81 1.70
N ILE A 270 5.59 -5.18 0.89
CA ILE A 270 5.44 -3.74 0.72
C ILE A 270 4.19 -3.26 1.48
N GLY A 271 4.39 -2.59 2.60
CA GLY A 271 3.33 -1.91 3.35
C GLY A 271 3.16 -0.48 2.86
N VAL A 272 1.92 -0.09 2.55
CA VAL A 272 1.59 1.26 2.05
C VAL A 272 0.57 1.90 2.98
N ALA A 273 0.93 3.04 3.59
CA ALA A 273 0.02 3.81 4.43
C ALA A 273 0.53 5.23 4.63
N ASN A 274 -0.38 6.16 4.91
CA ASN A 274 -0.07 7.56 5.14
C ASN A 274 -1.17 8.21 6.01
N GLY A 275 -0.83 9.34 6.64
CA GLY A 275 -1.75 10.17 7.43
C GLY A 275 -1.65 9.96 8.94
N ALA A 276 -2.07 10.97 9.70
CA ALA A 276 -1.96 11.00 11.16
C ALA A 276 -2.68 9.82 11.84
N ALA A 277 -3.84 9.41 11.32
CA ALA A 277 -4.59 8.26 11.84
C ALA A 277 -3.88 6.91 11.63
N LYS A 278 -2.81 6.87 10.82
CA LYS A 278 -2.02 5.66 10.52
C LYS A 278 -0.75 5.54 11.34
N VAL A 279 -0.36 6.54 12.12
CA VAL A 279 0.89 6.51 12.90
C VAL A 279 0.92 5.31 13.85
N VAL A 280 -0.09 5.14 14.71
CA VAL A 280 -0.16 4.03 15.68
C VAL A 280 -0.27 2.66 14.98
N PRO A 281 -1.15 2.49 13.96
CA PRO A 281 -1.16 1.26 13.16
C PRO A 281 0.18 0.91 12.50
N ILE A 282 0.86 1.89 11.91
CA ILE A 282 2.16 1.68 11.27
C ILE A 282 3.17 1.19 12.30
N VAL A 283 3.23 1.81 13.49
CA VAL A 283 4.13 1.34 14.57
C VAL A 283 3.85 -0.10 14.97
N GLY A 284 2.58 -0.49 15.14
CA GLY A 284 2.20 -1.87 15.46
C GLY A 284 2.58 -2.86 14.34
N ALA A 285 2.31 -2.52 13.07
CA ALA A 285 2.68 -3.36 11.93
C ALA A 285 4.20 -3.53 11.76
N LEU A 286 4.96 -2.46 12.00
CA LEU A 286 6.42 -2.51 12.01
C LEU A 286 6.94 -3.36 13.18
N GLY A 287 6.33 -3.23 14.36
CA GLY A 287 6.64 -4.07 15.52
C GLY A 287 6.35 -5.56 15.31
N ALA A 288 5.35 -5.88 14.49
CA ALA A 288 5.01 -7.25 14.10
C ALA A 288 6.04 -7.88 13.14
N GLY A 289 6.95 -7.08 12.55
CA GLY A 289 7.98 -7.57 11.61
C GLY A 289 7.43 -8.07 10.27
N VAL A 290 6.21 -7.67 9.90
CA VAL A 290 5.51 -8.13 8.68
C VAL A 290 5.69 -7.19 7.48
N VAL A 291 6.28 -6.02 7.71
CA VAL A 291 6.58 -5.02 6.67
C VAL A 291 8.07 -5.09 6.36
N GLY A 292 8.42 -5.44 5.12
CA GLY A 292 9.82 -5.42 4.65
C GLY A 292 10.20 -4.09 4.01
N THR A 293 9.28 -3.50 3.26
CA THR A 293 9.42 -2.18 2.62
C THR A 293 8.23 -1.32 3.01
N LEU A 294 8.48 -0.11 3.54
CA LEU A 294 7.42 0.85 3.87
C LEU A 294 7.36 1.95 2.81
N VAL A 295 6.16 2.26 2.32
CA VAL A 295 5.90 3.45 1.49
C VAL A 295 4.91 4.35 2.21
N THR A 296 5.34 5.56 2.54
CA THR A 296 4.58 6.54 3.33
C THR A 296 4.96 7.97 2.91
N ASP A 297 4.40 9.00 3.55
CA ASP A 297 4.85 10.39 3.43
C ASP A 297 5.77 10.83 4.58
N VAL A 298 6.47 11.95 4.39
CA VAL A 298 7.47 12.50 5.33
C VAL A 298 6.89 12.82 6.71
N ASP A 299 5.74 13.49 6.81
CA ASP A 299 5.10 13.83 8.09
C ASP A 299 4.70 12.57 8.86
N THR A 300 4.07 11.59 8.19
CA THR A 300 3.73 10.31 8.82
C THR A 300 4.99 9.56 9.29
N ALA A 301 6.05 9.53 8.48
CA ALA A 301 7.32 8.90 8.85
C ALA A 301 7.97 9.54 10.08
N ALA A 302 7.95 10.87 10.16
CA ALA A 302 8.49 11.61 11.30
C ALA A 302 7.72 11.29 12.58
N ARG A 303 6.38 11.29 12.52
CA ARG A 303 5.52 10.96 13.66
C ARG A 303 5.65 9.50 14.10
N VAL A 304 5.86 8.57 13.16
CA VAL A 304 6.11 7.15 13.47
C VAL A 304 7.40 6.98 14.26
N LEU A 305 8.48 7.66 13.87
CA LEU A 305 9.75 7.64 14.60
C LEU A 305 9.60 8.29 15.98
N GLU A 306 9.02 9.49 16.04
CA GLU A 306 8.78 10.21 17.30
C GLU A 306 7.94 9.38 18.29
N PHE A 307 6.89 8.72 17.79
CA PHE A 307 6.06 7.84 18.61
C PHE A 307 6.88 6.66 19.14
N ALA A 308 7.69 6.02 18.29
CA ALA A 308 8.51 4.87 18.66
C ALA A 308 9.69 5.20 19.58
N GLU A 309 10.13 6.46 19.64
CA GLU A 309 11.14 6.96 20.59
C GLU A 309 10.53 7.24 21.97
N ARG A 310 9.28 7.73 22.01
CA ARG A 310 8.56 8.03 23.25
C ARG A 310 7.98 6.78 23.93
N ALA A 311 7.77 5.69 23.18
CA ALA A 311 7.33 4.43 23.74
C ALA A 311 8.45 3.78 24.57
N PRO A 312 8.21 3.37 25.83
CA PRO A 312 9.24 2.75 26.67
C PRO A 312 9.83 1.48 26.03
N ALA A 313 11.14 1.30 26.18
CA ALA A 313 12.00 0.35 25.45
C ALA A 313 11.70 -1.17 25.58
N ASN A 314 10.53 -1.57 26.09
CA ASN A 314 10.15 -2.97 26.31
C ASN A 314 9.54 -3.67 25.07
N ALA A 315 9.49 -3.01 23.91
CA ALA A 315 9.02 -3.58 22.65
C ALA A 315 10.18 -3.83 21.65
N ARG A 316 11.34 -4.31 22.13
CA ARG A 316 12.40 -4.77 21.21
C ARG A 316 12.04 -6.17 20.67
N PRO A 317 12.00 -6.40 19.35
CA PRO A 317 11.97 -7.75 18.82
C PRO A 317 13.27 -8.46 19.23
N ILE A 318 13.12 -9.65 19.79
CA ILE A 318 14.23 -10.52 20.20
C ILE A 318 15.01 -10.89 18.92
N PRO A 319 16.33 -10.68 18.84
CA PRO A 319 17.12 -11.24 17.75
C PRO A 319 17.08 -12.77 17.89
N THR A 320 16.63 -13.44 16.84
CA THR A 320 16.69 -14.90 16.74
C THR A 320 18.16 -15.33 16.82
N SER A 321 18.56 -15.88 17.96
CA SER A 321 19.86 -16.51 18.11
C SER A 321 19.91 -17.74 17.22
N THR A 322 20.72 -17.68 16.16
CA THR A 322 21.18 -18.86 15.44
C THR A 322 22.13 -19.64 16.34
N SER A 323 21.60 -20.67 17.01
CA SER A 323 22.42 -21.66 17.68
C SER A 323 23.16 -22.49 16.63
N THR A 324 24.45 -22.22 16.45
CA THR A 324 25.37 -23.13 15.76
C THR A 324 25.61 -24.33 16.68
N PRO A 325 25.45 -25.59 16.24
CA PRO A 325 25.86 -26.72 17.05
C PRO A 325 27.38 -26.87 16.95
N SER A 326 28.10 -26.55 18.03
CA SER A 326 29.50 -26.92 18.15
C SER A 326 29.60 -28.44 18.25
N GLY A 327 30.13 -29.06 17.20
CA GLY A 327 30.45 -30.49 17.18
C GLY A 327 31.48 -30.82 18.26
N GLY A 328 31.08 -31.71 19.17
CA GLY A 328 32.00 -32.45 20.02
C GLY A 328 32.25 -33.82 19.39
N ARG A 329 33.51 -34.15 19.15
CA ARG A 329 34.00 -35.53 19.21
C ARG A 329 35.28 -35.56 20.04
N PRO A 330 35.46 -36.59 20.89
CA PRO A 330 36.74 -36.84 21.56
C PRO A 330 37.83 -37.24 20.56
#